data_AF-A0A7K8T0U3-F1
#
_entry.id   AF-A0A7K8T0U3-F1
#
_cell.length_a   1.000
_cell.length_b   1.000
_cell.length_c   1.000
_cell.angle_alpha   90.00
_cell.angle_beta   90.00
_cell.angle_gamma   90.00
#
_symmetry.space_group_name_H-M   'P 1'
#
loop_
_entity.id
_entity.type
_entity.pdbx_description
1 polymer ?
#
loop_
_entity_poly.entity_id
_entity_poly.type
_entity_poly.pdbx_seq_one_letter_code
_entity_poly.pdbx_strand_id
1 'polypeptide(L)'
;VPVRRLAPLSGRVYGRRWLVLLLFSLLGFAQGLVWNSWGPIQNSARLAFGFSGWDIALLVFWGPIGFAPCFFFMWLMDKKGLRVTVLLTSSLMVLGAGLRCVPVSDPEIRKKLIHGGQLLNGLAGPTVMNAAPFLSTTWFSPDERATATAIASLLNYLGAAGAFLVGPLVVPSPNGTSHLPLVSQSNTEHIKDRIEAVLYAEFGMVSLIFSAALAYFPSRPPFPPSVAAASQRLSYRRSFCRLL
;
A
#
# COMPACT_ATOMS: atom_id res chain seq x y z
N VAL A 1 -9.05 -1.32 49.61
CA VAL A 1 -8.44 -2.30 48.68
C VAL A 1 -7.19 -1.68 48.09
N PRO A 2 -5.98 -2.22 48.32
CA PRO A 2 -4.77 -1.59 47.82
C PRO A 2 -4.69 -1.78 46.30
N VAL A 3 -4.48 -0.68 45.58
CA VAL A 3 -4.24 -0.67 44.13
C VAL A 3 -2.88 -1.34 43.90
N ARG A 4 -2.89 -2.62 43.48
CA ARG A 4 -1.70 -3.29 42.95
C ARG A 4 -1.19 -2.46 41.76
N ARG A 5 -0.09 -1.73 41.96
CA ARG A 5 0.73 -1.23 40.85
C ARG A 5 1.26 -2.46 40.12
N LEU A 6 0.63 -2.81 39.00
CA LEU A 6 1.19 -3.80 38.08
C LEU A 6 2.54 -3.26 37.63
N ALA A 7 3.62 -3.97 37.97
CA ALA A 7 4.96 -3.68 37.47
C ALA A 7 4.89 -3.56 35.93
N PRO A 8 5.49 -2.53 35.35
CA PRO A 8 5.27 -2.28 33.95
C PRO A 8 6.02 -3.34 33.15
N LEU A 9 5.30 -4.14 32.38
CA LEU A 9 5.84 -4.94 31.27
C LEU A 9 6.34 -4.01 30.12
N SER A 10 6.95 -2.87 30.47
CA SER A 10 7.29 -1.76 29.57
C SER A 10 8.11 -2.23 28.38
N GLY A 11 9.12 -3.07 28.57
CA GLY A 11 10.00 -3.52 27.47
C GLY A 11 9.27 -4.30 26.37
N ARG A 12 8.36 -5.22 26.74
CA ARG A 12 7.64 -6.08 25.78
C ARG A 12 6.47 -5.36 25.11
N VAL A 13 5.85 -4.38 25.81
CA VAL A 13 4.78 -3.53 25.26
C VAL A 13 5.34 -2.45 24.33
N TYR A 14 6.53 -1.89 24.64
CA TYR A 14 7.19 -0.88 23.82
C TYR A 14 7.59 -1.45 22.46
N GLY A 15 8.26 -2.62 22.42
CA GLY A 15 8.65 -3.26 21.16
C GLY A 15 7.47 -3.63 20.25
N ARG A 16 6.33 -4.01 20.82
CA ARG A 16 5.12 -4.37 20.03
C ARG A 16 4.49 -3.17 19.31
N ARG A 17 4.51 -1.98 19.91
CA ARG A 17 3.97 -0.75 19.31
C ARG A 17 4.77 -0.34 18.07
N TRP A 18 6.10 -0.37 18.19
CA TRP A 18 7.02 -0.09 17.08
C TRP A 18 6.96 -1.15 15.98
N LEU A 19 6.75 -2.42 16.32
CA LEU A 19 6.54 -3.47 15.32
C LEU A 19 5.26 -3.23 14.50
N VAL A 20 4.14 -2.85 15.16
CA VAL A 20 2.88 -2.53 14.45
C VAL A 20 3.07 -1.30 13.56
N LEU A 21 3.80 -0.29 14.04
CA LEU A 21 4.17 0.87 13.23
C LEU A 21 4.99 0.43 12.01
N LEU A 22 6.04 -0.35 12.21
CA LEU A 22 6.89 -0.85 11.12
C LEU A 22 6.08 -1.62 10.08
N LEU A 23 5.22 -2.57 10.50
CA LEU A 23 4.35 -3.32 9.57
C LEU A 23 3.42 -2.41 8.78
N PHE A 24 2.82 -1.42 9.44
CA PHE A 24 1.95 -0.44 8.78
C PHE A 24 2.73 0.46 7.82
N SER A 25 3.92 0.91 8.21
CA SER A 25 4.79 1.73 7.38
C SER A 25 5.34 0.95 6.17
N LEU A 26 5.66 -0.34 6.33
CA LEU A 26 6.03 -1.23 5.22
C LEU A 26 4.85 -1.47 4.26
N LEU A 27 3.63 -1.63 4.78
CA LEU A 27 2.43 -1.70 3.95
C LEU A 27 2.26 -0.41 3.15
N GLY A 28 2.47 0.75 3.79
CA GLY A 28 2.43 2.04 3.11
C GLY A 28 3.51 2.20 2.05
N PHE A 29 4.73 1.78 2.35
CA PHE A 29 5.83 1.73 1.39
C PHE A 29 5.47 0.86 0.17
N ALA A 30 4.98 -0.36 0.40
CA ALA A 30 4.57 -1.26 -0.67
C ALA A 30 3.41 -0.68 -1.50
N GLN A 31 2.43 -0.03 -0.86
CA GLN A 31 1.31 0.58 -1.57
C GLN A 31 1.77 1.72 -2.48
N GLY A 32 2.67 2.58 -1.99
CA GLY A 32 3.27 3.66 -2.76
C GLY A 32 4.11 3.14 -3.93
N LEU A 33 4.93 2.11 -3.69
CA LEU A 33 5.75 1.46 -4.71
C LEU A 33 4.88 0.90 -5.84
N VAL A 34 3.92 0.04 -5.49
CA VAL A 34 3.00 -0.62 -6.42
C VAL A 34 2.13 0.38 -7.19
N TRP A 35 1.69 1.45 -6.53
CA TRP A 35 0.89 2.46 -7.19
C TRP A 35 1.67 3.18 -8.30
N ASN A 36 2.95 3.48 -8.05
CA ASN A 36 3.76 4.26 -8.96
C ASN A 36 4.63 3.42 -9.93
N SER A 37 4.52 2.09 -9.94
CA SER A 37 5.36 1.21 -10.76
C SER A 37 5.35 1.52 -12.25
N TRP A 38 4.19 1.91 -12.79
CA TRP A 38 3.98 2.10 -14.24
C TRP A 38 4.45 3.46 -14.79
N GLY A 39 4.56 4.48 -13.93
CA GLY A 39 4.97 5.83 -14.35
C GLY A 39 6.41 5.86 -14.91
N PRO A 40 7.42 5.37 -14.15
CA PRO A 40 8.82 5.36 -14.56
C PRO A 40 9.10 4.47 -15.77
N ILE A 41 8.39 3.35 -15.92
CA ILE A 41 8.62 2.34 -16.97
C ILE A 41 7.68 2.50 -18.17
N GLN A 42 7.02 3.64 -18.32
CA GLN A 42 5.99 3.86 -19.35
C GLN A 42 6.42 3.48 -20.77
N ASN A 43 7.65 3.82 -21.19
CA ASN A 43 8.13 3.54 -22.54
C ASN A 43 8.37 2.05 -22.75
N SER A 44 8.94 1.39 -21.75
CA SER A 44 9.15 -0.06 -21.73
C SER A 44 7.82 -0.81 -21.71
N ALA A 45 6.83 -0.33 -20.95
CA ALA A 45 5.50 -0.93 -20.89
C ALA A 45 4.71 -0.78 -22.20
N ARG A 46 4.87 0.34 -22.93
CA ARG A 46 4.32 0.50 -24.28
C ARG A 46 4.92 -0.50 -25.27
N LEU A 47 6.24 -0.70 -25.23
CA LEU A 47 6.93 -1.67 -26.09
C LEU A 47 6.58 -3.12 -25.73
N ALA A 48 6.57 -3.45 -24.44
CA ALA A 48 6.33 -4.79 -23.93
C ALA A 48 4.87 -5.24 -24.08
N PHE A 49 3.91 -4.42 -23.67
CA PHE A 49 2.50 -4.83 -23.61
C PHE A 49 1.62 -4.16 -24.67
N GLY A 50 2.19 -3.34 -25.54
CA GLY A 50 1.42 -2.58 -26.52
C GLY A 50 0.42 -1.63 -25.86
N PHE A 51 0.75 -1.10 -24.68
CA PHE A 51 -0.09 -0.10 -24.02
C PHE A 51 -0.14 1.19 -24.84
N SER A 52 -1.32 1.78 -24.93
CA SER A 52 -1.48 3.14 -25.47
C SER A 52 -1.08 4.19 -24.44
N GLY A 53 -0.93 5.44 -24.88
CA GLY A 53 -0.74 6.56 -23.94
C GLY A 53 -1.88 6.68 -22.92
N TRP A 54 -3.11 6.38 -23.35
CA TRP A 54 -4.30 6.38 -22.50
C TRP A 54 -4.30 5.26 -21.47
N ASP A 55 -3.83 4.06 -21.82
CA ASP A 55 -3.76 2.94 -20.87
C ASP A 55 -2.78 3.26 -19.74
N ILE A 56 -1.60 3.80 -20.06
CA ILE A 56 -0.63 4.23 -19.05
C ILE A 56 -1.21 5.33 -18.15
N ALA A 57 -1.87 6.33 -18.74
CA ALA A 57 -2.51 7.39 -17.97
C ALA A 57 -3.57 6.83 -17.01
N LEU A 58 -4.40 5.88 -17.50
CA LEU A 58 -5.43 5.24 -16.70
C LEU A 58 -4.84 4.39 -15.55
N LEU A 59 -3.70 3.72 -15.76
CA LEU A 59 -2.98 3.00 -14.70
C LEU A 59 -2.54 3.92 -13.56
N VAL A 60 -2.18 5.17 -13.85
CA VAL A 60 -1.87 6.17 -12.82
C VAL A 60 -3.17 6.68 -12.17
N PHE A 61 -4.21 6.95 -12.95
CA PHE A 61 -5.50 7.45 -12.46
C PHE A 61 -6.27 6.50 -11.57
N TRP A 62 -6.03 5.18 -11.64
CA TRP A 62 -6.63 4.23 -10.73
C TRP A 62 -6.34 4.51 -9.24
N GLY A 63 -5.23 5.18 -8.92
CA GLY A 63 -4.97 5.66 -7.55
C GLY A 63 -6.00 6.70 -7.07
N PRO A 64 -6.07 7.88 -7.72
CA PRO A 64 -7.09 8.88 -7.43
C PRO A 64 -8.53 8.35 -7.51
N ILE A 65 -8.86 7.53 -8.51
CA ILE A 65 -10.19 6.92 -8.64
C ILE A 65 -10.49 5.99 -7.47
N GLY A 66 -9.52 5.16 -7.07
CA GLY A 66 -9.60 4.32 -5.88
C GLY A 66 -9.76 5.10 -4.58
N PHE A 67 -9.51 6.42 -4.62
CA PHE A 67 -9.75 7.33 -3.51
C PHE A 67 -11.21 7.79 -3.37
N ALA A 68 -12.06 7.61 -4.39
CA ALA A 68 -13.47 8.00 -4.33
C ALA A 68 -14.24 7.41 -3.12
N PRO A 69 -14.08 6.12 -2.75
CA PRO A 69 -14.72 5.56 -1.54
C PRO A 69 -13.97 5.89 -0.23
N CYS A 70 -13.19 6.97 -0.14
CA CYS A 70 -12.41 7.30 1.07
C CYS A 70 -13.26 7.36 2.35
N PHE A 71 -14.45 7.96 2.28
CA PHE A 71 -15.37 8.03 3.43
C PHE A 71 -15.81 6.66 3.93
N PHE A 72 -15.99 5.68 3.03
CA PHE A 72 -16.32 4.31 3.40
C PHE A 72 -15.17 3.66 4.18
N PHE A 73 -13.93 3.81 3.71
CA PHE A 73 -12.74 3.29 4.41
C PHE A 73 -12.51 3.98 5.76
N MET A 74 -12.74 5.29 5.86
CA MET A 74 -12.67 6.02 7.13
C MET A 74 -13.74 5.52 8.12
N TRP A 75 -14.98 5.36 7.67
CA TRP A 75 -16.06 4.80 8.49
C TRP A 75 -15.75 3.37 8.95
N LEU A 76 -15.22 2.55 8.04
CA LEU A 76 -14.83 1.17 8.34
C LEU A 76 -13.74 1.13 9.42
N MET A 77 -12.74 2.01 9.31
CA MET A 77 -11.67 2.13 10.29
C MET A 77 -12.16 2.57 11.67
N ASP A 78 -13.10 3.50 11.73
CA ASP A 78 -13.68 3.96 12.99
C ASP A 78 -14.57 2.89 13.66
N LYS A 79 -15.38 2.15 12.87
CA LYS A 79 -16.32 1.15 13.40
C LYS A 79 -15.72 -0.22 13.66
N LYS A 80 -14.91 -0.73 12.73
CA LYS A 80 -14.33 -2.08 12.82
C LYS A 80 -12.90 -2.08 13.37
N GLY A 81 -12.26 -0.91 13.45
CA GLY A 81 -10.94 -0.73 14.00
C GLY A 81 -9.82 -1.04 13.01
N LEU A 82 -8.60 -0.67 13.41
CA LEU A 82 -7.42 -0.67 12.54
C LEU A 82 -7.07 -2.03 11.94
N ARG A 83 -7.17 -3.13 12.72
CA ARG A 83 -6.81 -4.47 12.23
C ARG A 83 -7.64 -4.88 11.04
N VAL A 84 -8.96 -4.70 11.10
CA VAL A 84 -9.87 -5.11 10.03
C VAL A 84 -9.57 -4.32 8.77
N THR A 85 -9.35 -3.01 8.90
CA THR A 85 -9.04 -2.15 7.74
C THR A 85 -7.68 -2.48 7.15
N VAL A 86 -6.64 -2.69 7.96
CA VAL A 86 -5.30 -3.07 7.48
C VAL A 86 -5.31 -4.43 6.78
N LEU A 87 -6.05 -5.42 7.30
CA LEU A 87 -6.18 -6.74 6.66
C LEU A 87 -6.96 -6.65 5.35
N LEU A 88 -8.03 -5.84 5.29
CA LEU A 88 -8.76 -5.59 4.05
C LEU A 88 -7.85 -4.92 3.01
N THR A 89 -7.14 -3.86 3.39
CA THR A 89 -6.22 -3.14 2.52
C THR A 89 -5.10 -4.03 2.00
N SER A 90 -4.43 -4.77 2.88
CA SER A 90 -3.39 -5.70 2.47
C SER A 90 -3.95 -6.84 1.60
N SER A 91 -5.15 -7.34 1.85
CA SER A 91 -5.80 -8.31 0.95
C SER A 91 -6.10 -7.73 -0.43
N LEU A 92 -6.59 -6.49 -0.52
CA LEU A 92 -6.84 -5.82 -1.79
C LEU A 92 -5.52 -5.64 -2.57
N MET A 93 -4.44 -5.32 -1.88
CA MET A 93 -3.12 -5.21 -2.50
C MET A 93 -2.58 -6.57 -2.96
N VAL A 94 -2.73 -7.64 -2.17
CA VAL A 94 -2.32 -9.01 -2.59
C VAL A 94 -3.10 -9.45 -3.82
N LEU A 95 -4.42 -9.29 -3.79
CA LEU A 95 -5.28 -9.61 -4.94
C LEU A 95 -4.92 -8.75 -6.15
N GLY A 96 -4.68 -7.45 -5.95
CA GLY A 96 -4.30 -6.54 -7.01
C GLY A 96 -2.94 -6.85 -7.62
N ALA A 97 -1.94 -7.17 -6.79
CA ALA A 97 -0.64 -7.62 -7.25
C ALA A 97 -0.70 -9.00 -7.93
N GLY A 98 -1.52 -9.92 -7.41
CA GLY A 98 -1.73 -11.23 -8.00
C GLY A 98 -2.35 -11.16 -9.39
N LEU A 99 -3.38 -10.32 -9.59
CA LEU A 99 -3.99 -10.10 -10.91
C LEU A 99 -2.99 -9.59 -11.94
N ARG A 100 -2.04 -8.73 -11.54
CA ARG A 100 -0.98 -8.22 -12.43
C ARG A 100 0.04 -9.28 -12.82
N CYS A 101 0.18 -10.35 -12.04
CA CYS A 101 1.13 -11.43 -12.27
C CYS A 101 0.58 -12.59 -13.10
N VAL A 102 -0.73 -12.62 -13.42
CA VAL A 102 -1.31 -13.76 -14.15
C VAL A 102 -0.77 -13.78 -15.59
N PRO A 103 -0.06 -14.84 -16.01
CA PRO A 103 0.43 -14.96 -17.37
C PRO A 103 -0.72 -15.38 -18.29
N VAL A 104 -1.28 -14.43 -19.04
CA VAL A 104 -2.33 -14.68 -20.03
C VAL A 104 -1.78 -14.42 -21.44
N SER A 105 -1.98 -15.38 -22.34
CA SER A 105 -1.53 -15.31 -23.73
C SER A 105 -2.24 -14.22 -24.53
N ASP A 106 -3.49 -13.92 -24.19
CA ASP A 106 -4.26 -12.83 -24.79
C ASP A 106 -3.82 -11.47 -24.20
N PRO A 107 -3.23 -10.57 -25.01
CA PRO A 107 -2.77 -9.27 -24.55
C PRO A 107 -3.91 -8.40 -24.02
N GLU A 108 -5.11 -8.44 -24.59
CA GLU A 108 -6.22 -7.59 -24.15
C GLU A 108 -6.77 -8.02 -22.79
N ILE A 109 -6.85 -9.34 -22.54
CA ILE A 109 -7.21 -9.87 -21.23
C ILE A 109 -6.13 -9.51 -20.21
N ARG A 110 -4.84 -9.64 -20.57
CA ARG A 110 -3.72 -9.28 -19.72
C ARG A 110 -3.76 -7.80 -19.32
N LYS A 111 -4.02 -6.89 -20.26
CA LYS A 111 -4.18 -5.45 -19.97
C LYS A 111 -5.32 -5.22 -18.96
N LYS A 112 -6.48 -5.83 -19.18
CA LYS A 112 -7.64 -5.73 -18.27
C LYS A 112 -7.32 -6.23 -16.86
N LEU A 113 -6.57 -7.33 -16.74
CA LEU A 113 -6.12 -7.85 -15.44
C LEU A 113 -5.17 -6.87 -14.75
N ILE A 114 -4.25 -6.25 -15.49
CA ILE A 114 -3.34 -5.24 -14.94
C ILE A 114 -4.12 -4.01 -14.44
N HIS A 115 -5.07 -3.50 -15.23
CA HIS A 115 -5.94 -2.39 -14.80
C HIS A 115 -6.80 -2.75 -13.59
N GLY A 116 -7.39 -3.96 -13.58
CA GLY A 116 -8.15 -4.46 -12.43
C GLY A 116 -7.29 -4.55 -11.18
N GLY A 117 -6.05 -5.04 -11.30
CA GLY A 117 -5.12 -5.10 -10.20
C GLY A 117 -4.70 -3.72 -9.68
N GLN A 118 -4.52 -2.77 -10.59
CA GLN A 118 -4.20 -1.39 -10.27
C GLN A 118 -5.36 -0.66 -9.56
N LEU A 119 -6.61 -0.94 -9.96
CA LEU A 119 -7.81 -0.46 -9.26
C LEU A 119 -7.87 -0.99 -7.82
N LEU A 120 -7.62 -2.29 -7.60
CA LEU A 120 -7.60 -2.87 -6.26
C LEU A 120 -6.51 -2.24 -5.38
N ASN A 121 -5.32 -1.98 -5.94
CA ASN A 121 -4.28 -1.24 -5.23
C ASN A 121 -4.66 0.23 -4.97
N GLY A 122 -5.38 0.86 -5.90
CA GLY A 122 -5.93 2.22 -5.71
C GLY A 122 -6.90 2.28 -4.54
N LEU A 123 -7.81 1.30 -4.40
CA LEU A 123 -8.74 1.19 -3.28
C LEU A 123 -8.04 1.00 -1.91
N ALA A 124 -6.82 0.47 -1.90
CA ALA A 124 -6.00 0.37 -0.69
C ALA A 124 -5.42 1.73 -0.25
N GLY A 125 -5.23 2.68 -1.18
CA GLY A 125 -4.62 4.00 -0.94
C GLY A 125 -5.28 4.81 0.20
N PRO A 126 -6.62 4.99 0.22
CA PRO A 126 -7.31 5.72 1.28
C PRO A 126 -6.99 5.22 2.69
N THR A 127 -6.93 3.90 2.88
CA THR A 127 -6.64 3.35 4.19
C THR A 127 -5.22 3.68 4.60
N VAL A 128 -4.25 3.49 3.72
CA VAL A 128 -2.83 3.75 4.02
C VAL A 128 -2.61 5.22 4.38
N MET A 129 -3.22 6.16 3.63
CA MET A 129 -3.07 7.59 3.91
C MET A 129 -3.76 8.03 5.20
N ASN A 130 -4.94 7.49 5.50
CA ASN A 130 -5.75 7.95 6.64
C ASN A 130 -5.52 7.15 7.93
N ALA A 131 -4.89 5.97 7.85
CA ALA A 131 -4.68 5.11 9.03
C ALA A 131 -3.48 5.53 9.89
N ALA A 132 -2.53 6.32 9.38
CA ALA A 132 -1.36 6.75 10.17
C ALA A 132 -1.75 7.54 11.45
N PRO A 133 -2.63 8.55 11.40
CA PRO A 133 -3.10 9.25 12.60
C PRO A 133 -3.95 8.36 13.52
N PHE A 134 -4.71 7.41 12.96
CA PHE A 134 -5.50 6.47 13.75
C PHE A 134 -4.59 5.51 14.53
N LEU A 135 -3.55 4.99 13.87
CA LEU A 135 -2.56 4.11 14.47
C LEU A 135 -1.81 4.82 15.58
N SER A 136 -1.31 6.03 15.33
CA SER A 136 -0.53 6.79 16.32
C SER A 136 -1.37 7.09 17.56
N THR A 137 -2.60 7.56 17.40
CA THR A 137 -3.50 7.84 18.53
C THR A 137 -3.88 6.59 19.34
N THR A 138 -3.94 5.42 18.69
CA THR A 138 -4.33 4.16 19.32
C THR A 138 -3.19 3.46 20.05
N TRP A 139 -1.94 3.57 19.55
CA TRP A 139 -0.80 2.80 20.05
C TRP A 139 0.27 3.64 20.76
N PHE A 140 0.33 4.95 20.54
CA PHE A 140 1.38 5.85 21.05
C PHE A 140 0.85 6.90 22.03
N SER A 141 1.70 7.28 22.98
CA SER A 141 1.47 8.38 23.92
C SER A 141 1.45 9.73 23.17
N PRO A 142 0.72 10.75 23.66
CA PRO A 142 0.59 12.05 22.98
C PRO A 142 1.90 12.63 22.44
N ASP A 143 2.98 12.55 23.21
CA ASP A 143 4.29 13.10 22.87
C ASP A 143 4.97 12.39 21.67
N GLU A 144 4.64 11.11 21.42
CA GLU A 144 5.25 10.29 20.36
C GLU A 144 4.35 10.15 19.12
N ARG A 145 3.10 10.65 19.17
CA ARG A 145 2.11 10.48 18.08
C ARG A 145 2.52 11.17 16.80
N ALA A 146 3.08 12.37 16.91
CA ALA A 146 3.53 13.15 15.75
C ALA A 146 4.63 12.38 15.00
N THR A 147 5.64 11.88 15.72
CA THR A 147 6.73 11.08 15.17
C THR A 147 6.24 9.79 14.52
N ALA A 148 5.36 9.04 15.19
CA ALA A 148 4.81 7.80 14.63
C ALA A 148 4.02 8.05 13.33
N THR A 149 3.23 9.13 13.29
CA THR A 149 2.48 9.51 12.08
C THR A 149 3.44 9.93 10.96
N ALA A 150 4.46 10.73 11.27
CA ALA A 150 5.46 11.18 10.32
C ALA A 150 6.23 10.00 9.70
N ILE A 151 6.68 9.03 10.50
CA ILE A 151 7.36 7.83 10.01
C ILE A 151 6.49 7.07 9.01
N ALA A 152 5.22 6.84 9.35
CA ALA A 152 4.30 6.12 8.48
C ALA A 152 4.03 6.84 7.16
N SER A 153 3.81 8.16 7.20
CA SER A 153 3.60 8.97 6.00
C SER A 153 4.86 9.03 5.13
N LEU A 154 6.02 9.23 5.73
CA LEU A 154 7.29 9.32 5.01
C LEU A 154 7.64 8.01 4.30
N LEU A 155 7.40 6.84 4.91
CA LEU A 155 7.65 5.56 4.23
C LEU A 155 6.70 5.32 3.06
N ASN A 156 5.45 5.81 3.12
CA ASN A 156 4.56 5.75 1.96
C ASN A 156 5.09 6.58 0.78
N TYR A 157 5.54 7.81 1.03
CA TYR A 157 6.17 8.64 0.00
C TYR A 157 7.49 8.05 -0.50
N LEU A 158 8.28 7.45 0.41
CA LEU A 158 9.52 6.78 0.05
C LEU A 158 9.27 5.57 -0.87
N GLY A 159 8.16 4.85 -0.66
CA GLY A 159 7.73 3.78 -1.57
C GLY A 159 7.44 4.29 -2.97
N ALA A 160 6.66 5.37 -3.08
CA ALA A 160 6.37 5.99 -4.37
C ALA A 160 7.62 6.53 -5.08
N ALA A 161 8.55 7.15 -4.33
CA ALA A 161 9.85 7.58 -4.83
C ALA A 161 10.71 6.38 -5.25
N GLY A 162 10.68 5.29 -4.48
CA GLY A 162 11.38 4.04 -4.75
C GLY A 162 10.99 3.44 -6.10
N ALA A 163 9.76 3.65 -6.58
CA ALA A 163 9.34 3.16 -7.90
C ALA A 163 10.13 3.83 -9.03
N PHE A 164 10.48 5.11 -8.90
CA PHE A 164 11.34 5.84 -9.86
C PHE A 164 12.78 5.34 -9.87
N LEU A 165 13.21 4.66 -8.80
CA LEU A 165 14.54 4.05 -8.73
C LEU A 165 14.49 2.60 -9.24
N VAL A 166 13.62 1.78 -8.66
CA VAL A 166 13.49 0.35 -8.98
C VAL A 166 13.07 0.13 -10.43
N GLY A 167 12.12 0.93 -10.94
CA GLY A 167 11.60 0.79 -12.30
C GLY A 167 12.71 0.86 -13.36
N PRO A 168 13.41 2.00 -13.53
CA PRO A 168 14.46 2.15 -14.53
C PRO A 168 15.72 1.34 -14.26
N LEU A 169 16.04 1.00 -13.00
CA LEU A 169 17.20 0.15 -12.69
C LEU A 169 16.98 -1.31 -13.10
N VAL A 170 15.75 -1.82 -12.96
CA VAL A 170 15.43 -3.22 -13.26
C VAL A 170 14.93 -3.38 -14.70
N VAL A 171 14.19 -2.40 -15.23
CA VAL A 171 13.61 -2.42 -16.57
C VAL A 171 14.45 -1.56 -17.51
N PRO A 172 15.14 -2.16 -18.49
CA PRO A 172 15.91 -1.42 -19.48
C PRO A 172 15.03 -0.46 -20.28
N SER A 173 15.56 0.72 -20.58
CA SER A 173 14.96 1.63 -21.54
C SER A 173 15.04 1.04 -22.96
N PRO A 174 14.03 1.24 -23.82
CA PRO A 174 14.11 0.86 -25.21
C PRO A 174 15.26 1.63 -25.91
N ASN A 175 16.35 0.95 -26.26
CA ASN A 175 17.42 1.57 -27.05
C ASN A 175 16.96 1.70 -28.51
N GLY A 176 16.67 2.94 -28.94
CA GLY A 176 16.19 3.25 -30.29
C GLY A 176 17.19 3.08 -31.43
N THR A 177 18.33 2.41 -31.21
CA THR A 177 19.44 2.32 -32.18
C THR A 177 19.55 0.97 -32.91
N SER A 178 18.66 0.01 -32.65
CA SER A 178 18.76 -1.35 -33.21
C SER A 178 17.67 -1.63 -34.26
N HIS A 179 17.89 -1.21 -35.50
CA HIS A 179 16.96 -1.41 -36.63
C HIS A 179 16.91 -2.86 -37.17
N LEU A 180 17.53 -3.83 -36.49
CA LEU A 180 17.51 -5.24 -36.89
C LEU A 180 16.29 -5.96 -36.26
N PRO A 181 15.36 -6.52 -37.05
CA PRO A 181 14.12 -7.12 -36.55
C PRO A 181 14.31 -8.24 -35.51
N LEU A 182 15.35 -9.07 -35.68
CA LEU A 182 15.67 -10.17 -34.75
C LEU A 182 16.21 -9.66 -33.40
N VAL A 183 17.01 -8.58 -33.42
CA VAL A 183 17.53 -7.95 -32.20
C VAL A 183 16.43 -7.18 -31.47
N SER A 184 15.50 -6.58 -32.22
CA SER A 184 14.34 -5.87 -31.67
C SER A 184 13.35 -6.80 -30.95
N GLN A 185 13.12 -8.02 -31.47
CA GLN A 185 12.29 -9.03 -30.81
C GLN A 185 12.95 -9.54 -29.51
N SER A 186 14.24 -9.90 -29.56
CA SER A 186 15.04 -10.28 -28.38
C SER A 186 14.99 -9.22 -27.27
N ASN A 187 15.10 -7.94 -27.64
CA ASN A 187 15.04 -6.84 -26.68
C ASN A 187 13.64 -6.68 -26.05
N THR A 188 12.58 -6.95 -26.81
CA THR A 188 11.20 -6.83 -26.33
C THR A 188 10.85 -7.93 -25.34
N GLU A 189 11.26 -9.18 -25.60
CA GLU A 189 11.09 -10.29 -24.67
C GLU A 189 11.88 -10.07 -23.37
N HIS A 190 13.14 -9.64 -23.48
CA HIS A 190 13.93 -9.31 -22.29
C HIS A 190 13.29 -8.17 -21.45
N ILE A 191 12.71 -7.14 -22.08
CA ILE A 191 12.01 -6.07 -21.35
C ILE A 191 10.75 -6.61 -20.67
N LYS A 192 9.97 -7.48 -21.35
CA LYS A 192 8.80 -8.13 -20.75
C LYS A 192 9.19 -8.93 -19.51
N ASP A 193 10.22 -9.76 -19.60
CA ASP A 193 10.69 -10.58 -18.47
C ASP A 193 11.11 -9.72 -17.27
N ARG A 194 11.78 -8.58 -17.52
CA ARG A 194 12.17 -7.64 -16.46
C ARG A 194 10.97 -6.98 -15.80
N ILE A 195 9.95 -6.59 -16.59
CA ILE A 195 8.72 -6.03 -16.02
C ILE A 195 7.97 -7.09 -15.21
N GLU A 196 7.86 -8.32 -15.72
CA GLU A 196 7.25 -9.43 -14.99
C GLU A 196 8.00 -9.72 -13.68
N ALA A 197 9.32 -9.71 -13.68
CA ALA A 197 10.13 -9.88 -12.48
C ALA A 197 9.82 -8.80 -11.41
N VAL A 198 9.63 -7.53 -11.82
CA VAL A 198 9.20 -6.46 -10.90
C VAL A 198 7.81 -6.74 -10.34
N LEU A 199 6.85 -7.16 -11.18
CA LEU A 199 5.49 -7.48 -10.73
C LEU A 199 5.47 -8.66 -9.75
N TYR A 200 6.25 -9.72 -10.01
CA TYR A 200 6.38 -10.85 -9.09
C TYR A 200 7.07 -10.46 -7.78
N ALA A 201 8.10 -9.61 -7.82
CA ALA A 201 8.77 -9.10 -6.63
C ALA A 201 7.81 -8.26 -5.76
N GLU A 202 7.01 -7.39 -6.39
CA GLU A 202 5.96 -6.64 -5.71
C GLU A 202 4.91 -7.55 -5.08
N PHE A 203 4.44 -8.57 -5.82
CA PHE A 203 3.50 -9.55 -5.30
C PHE A 203 4.07 -10.31 -4.10
N GLY A 204 5.32 -10.74 -4.16
CA GLY A 204 6.02 -11.39 -3.06
C GLY A 204 6.12 -10.49 -1.83
N MET A 205 6.52 -9.23 -2.02
CA MET A 205 6.63 -8.24 -0.94
C MET A 205 5.27 -7.98 -0.28
N VAL A 206 4.21 -7.73 -1.05
CA VAL A 206 2.87 -7.47 -0.53
C VAL A 206 2.29 -8.70 0.17
N SER A 207 2.51 -9.90 -0.39
CA SER A 207 2.09 -11.16 0.22
C SER A 207 2.79 -11.42 1.55
N LEU A 208 4.09 -11.14 1.64
CA LEU A 208 4.86 -11.27 2.87
C LEU A 208 4.36 -10.31 3.96
N ILE A 209 4.06 -9.06 3.59
CA ILE A 209 3.45 -8.07 4.49
C ILE A 209 2.05 -8.52 4.93
N PHE A 210 1.23 -9.06 4.02
CA PHE A 210 -0.10 -9.58 4.34
C PHE A 210 -0.02 -10.78 5.30
N SER A 211 0.87 -11.75 5.05
CA SER A 211 1.10 -12.90 5.93
C SER A 211 1.58 -12.45 7.32
N ALA A 212 2.50 -11.48 7.37
CA ALA A 212 2.97 -10.90 8.62
C ALA A 212 1.82 -10.16 9.36
N ALA A 213 0.98 -9.43 8.64
CA ALA A 213 -0.19 -8.77 9.22
C ALA A 213 -1.22 -9.80 9.73
N LEU A 214 -1.45 -10.89 9.01
CA LEU A 214 -2.36 -11.95 9.41
C LEU A 214 -1.89 -12.64 10.70
N ALA A 215 -0.60 -12.97 10.77
CA ALA A 215 0.02 -13.65 11.90
C ALA A 215 0.14 -12.75 13.14
N TYR A 216 0.59 -11.50 12.96
CA TYR A 216 1.05 -10.66 14.08
C TYR A 216 0.21 -9.42 14.37
N PHE A 217 -0.63 -8.93 13.45
CA PHE A 217 -1.30 -7.63 13.63
C PHE A 217 -2.37 -7.73 14.73
N PRO A 218 -2.15 -7.20 15.95
CA PRO A 218 -3.06 -7.43 17.06
C PRO A 218 -4.29 -6.53 16.89
N SER A 219 -5.45 -7.02 17.31
CA SER A 219 -6.72 -6.29 17.11
C SER A 219 -6.76 -4.97 17.88
N ARG A 220 -6.12 -4.91 19.05
CA ARG A 220 -5.95 -3.74 19.92
C ARG A 220 -4.69 -3.92 20.78
N PRO A 221 -4.04 -2.84 21.26
CA PRO A 221 -3.02 -2.98 22.30
C PRO A 221 -3.65 -3.57 23.58
N PRO A 222 -2.94 -4.43 24.32
CA PRO A 222 -3.47 -5.06 25.54
C PRO A 222 -3.76 -4.05 26.66
N PHE A 223 -3.20 -2.84 26.58
CA PHE A 223 -3.49 -1.73 27.48
C PHE A 223 -3.66 -0.43 26.67
N PRO A 224 -4.72 0.35 26.90
CA PRO A 224 -4.90 1.65 26.24
C PRO A 224 -3.74 2.59 26.64
N PRO A 225 -3.10 3.29 25.69
CA PRO A 225 -1.96 4.16 26.01
C PRO A 225 -2.36 5.42 26.80
N SER A 226 -3.64 5.81 26.84
CA SER A 226 -4.12 6.89 27.70
C SER A 226 -5.64 6.82 27.96
N VAL A 227 -6.11 7.52 28.99
CA VAL A 227 -7.53 7.66 29.37
C VAL A 227 -8.38 8.26 28.24
N ALA A 228 -7.77 9.05 27.34
CA ALA A 228 -8.41 9.60 26.14
C ALA A 228 -8.66 8.55 25.03
N ALA A 229 -7.98 7.40 25.06
CA ALA A 229 -8.35 6.26 24.20
C ALA A 229 -9.58 5.51 24.71
N ALA A 230 -9.98 5.74 25.98
CA ALA A 230 -11.21 5.19 26.57
C ALA A 230 -12.42 6.12 26.39
N SER A 231 -12.23 7.41 26.05
CA SER A 231 -13.34 8.30 25.71
C SER A 231 -13.90 7.95 24.33
N GLN A 232 -15.18 7.61 24.28
CA GLN A 232 -15.95 7.37 23.05
C GLN A 232 -15.66 8.47 22.02
N ARG A 233 -15.18 8.07 20.83
CA ARG A 233 -15.12 8.96 19.67
C ARG A 233 -16.54 9.44 19.33
N LEU A 234 -16.67 10.75 19.12
CA LEU A 234 -17.93 11.40 18.77
C LEU A 234 -18.52 10.78 17.50
N SER A 235 -19.82 10.48 17.56
CA SER A 235 -20.61 9.91 16.47
C SER A 235 -20.51 10.75 15.18
N TYR A 236 -20.26 10.07 14.05
CA TYR A 236 -20.10 10.63 12.70
C TYR A 236 -21.17 11.68 12.32
N ARG A 237 -22.42 11.49 12.75
CA ARG A 237 -23.51 12.47 12.52
C ARG A 237 -23.20 13.84 13.12
N ARG A 238 -22.59 13.89 14.31
CA ARG A 238 -22.25 15.16 14.99
C ARG A 238 -21.05 15.85 14.36
N SER A 239 -20.11 15.12 13.78
CA SER A 239 -18.98 15.71 13.05
C SER A 239 -19.43 16.31 11.72
N PHE A 240 -20.30 15.61 10.99
CA PHE A 240 -20.85 16.11 9.72
C PHE A 240 -21.73 17.35 9.93
N CYS A 241 -22.60 17.37 10.95
CA CYS A 241 -23.40 18.54 11.31
C CYS A 241 -22.61 19.71 11.94
N ARG A 242 -21.31 19.55 12.22
CA ARG A 242 -20.45 20.65 12.69
C ARG A 242 -19.60 21.26 11.57
N LEU A 243 -19.54 20.60 10.42
CA LEU A 243 -18.80 21.06 9.22
C LEU A 243 -19.71 21.82 8.24
N LEU A 244 -21.03 21.68 8.38
CA LEU A 244 -22.06 22.51 7.78
C LEU A 244 -22.48 23.60 8.77
#